data_AF-A0A4U6BIJ0-F1
#
_entry.id   AF-A0A4U6BIJ0-F1
#
_cell.length_a   1.000
_cell.length_b   1.000
_cell.length_c   1.000
_cell.angle_alpha   90.00
_cell.angle_beta   90.00
_cell.angle_gamma   90.00
#
_symmetry.space_group_name_H-M   'P 1'
#
loop_
_entity.id
_entity.type
_entity.pdbx_description
1 polymer ?
#
loop_
_entity_poly.entity_id
_entity_poly.type
_entity_poly.pdbx_seq_one_letter_code
_entity_poly.pdbx_strand_id
1 'polypeptide(L)' 'MDGHWNEPRLRVAVTGTEIAVTDPPKSVIHMIDAESFEKSRDIAVEGKPFNIVTIGGSGAVHD' A
#
# COMPACT_ATOMS: atom_id res chain seq x y z
N MET A 1 13.45 20.47 18.25
CA MET A 1 12.27 19.84 17.61
C MET A 1 12.35 18.37 17.94
N ASP A 2 11.96 18.11 19.17
CA ASP A 2 12.08 16.89 19.93
C ASP A 2 10.71 16.24 19.74
N GLY A 3 10.68 15.24 18.86
CA GLY A 3 9.43 14.62 18.49
C GLY A 3 9.64 13.65 17.34
N HIS A 4 8.96 12.51 17.44
CA HIS A 4 8.90 11.43 16.46
C HIS A 4 8.20 11.83 15.14
N TRP A 5 8.16 13.11 14.78
CA TRP A 5 7.31 13.66 13.73
C TRP A 5 7.64 13.09 12.34
N ASN A 6 8.92 12.78 12.09
CA ASN A 6 9.42 12.22 10.84
C ASN A 6 9.53 10.69 10.85
N GLU A 7 9.13 10.01 11.93
CA GLU A 7 9.14 8.54 11.92
C GLU A 7 8.22 8.02 10.82
N PRO A 8 8.69 7.04 10.02
CA PRO A 8 7.91 6.49 8.93
C PRO A 8 6.70 5.76 9.50
N ARG A 9 5.52 6.18 9.07
CA ARG A 9 4.22 5.63 9.46
C ARG A 9 3.47 5.18 8.23
N LEU A 10 2.43 4.39 8.46
CA LEU A 10 1.62 3.83 7.39
C LEU A 10 1.04 4.93 6.47
N ARG A 11 0.92 4.60 5.19
CA ARG A 11 0.28 5.37 4.12
C ARG A 11 -0.60 4.41 3.31
N VAL A 12 -1.55 4.98 2.57
CA VAL A 12 -2.58 4.22 1.87
C VAL A 12 -2.65 4.64 0.40
N ALA A 13 -2.87 3.68 -0.49
CA ALA A 13 -3.30 3.90 -1.87
C ALA A 13 -4.36 2.86 -2.26
N VAL A 14 -5.20 3.19 -3.25
CA VAL A 14 -6.28 2.29 -3.72
C VAL A 14 -5.97 1.84 -5.14
N THR A 15 -6.13 0.54 -5.43
CA THR A 15 -5.87 -0.04 -6.76
C THR A 15 -6.96 -1.05 -7.11
N GLY A 16 -7.83 -0.67 -8.06
CA GLY A 16 -8.98 -1.50 -8.44
C GLY A 16 -9.88 -1.79 -7.23
N THR A 17 -9.99 -3.07 -6.86
CA THR A 17 -10.79 -3.56 -5.73
C THR A 17 -9.96 -3.80 -4.46
N GLU A 18 -8.69 -3.38 -4.42
CA GLU A 18 -7.82 -3.57 -3.25
C GLU A 18 -7.33 -2.22 -2.68
N ILE A 19 -7.13 -2.20 -1.37
CA ILE A 19 -6.48 -1.13 -0.63
C ILE A 19 -5.08 -1.59 -0.26
N ALA A 20 -4.06 -0.82 -0.64
CA ALA A 20 -2.67 -1.05 -0.28
C ALA A 20 -2.28 -0.16 0.91
N VAL A 21 -1.77 -0.77 1.98
CA VAL A 21 -1.31 -0.08 3.19
C VAL A 21 0.15 -0.41 3.46
N THR A 22 1.03 0.58 3.42
CA THR A 22 2.45 0.36 3.75
C THR A 22 2.63 0.16 5.26
N ASP A 23 3.43 -0.82 5.69
CA ASP A 23 3.89 -0.99 7.07
C ASP A 23 5.43 -0.89 7.11
N PRO A 24 5.99 0.33 7.21
CA PRO A 24 7.44 0.54 7.19
C PRO A 24 8.21 -0.19 8.30
N PRO A 25 7.72 -0.25 9.56
CA PRO A 25 8.36 -1.05 10.62
C PRO A 25 8.44 -2.56 10.33
N LYS A 26 7.49 -3.12 9.57
CA LYS A 26 7.48 -4.55 9.22
C LYS A 26 8.02 -4.86 7.81
N SER A 27 8.40 -3.85 7.04
CA SER A 27 8.91 -4.01 5.66
C SER A 27 7.92 -4.76 4.73
N VAL A 28 6.62 -4.45 4.87
CA VAL A 28 5.55 -5.05 4.04
C VAL A 28 4.56 -4.00 3.55
N ILE A 29 3.80 -4.35 2.51
CA ILE A 29 2.55 -3.69 2.12
C ILE A 29 1.41 -4.69 2.36
N HIS A 30 0.46 -4.33 3.21
CA HIS A 30 -0.77 -5.08 3.40
C HIS A 30 -1.71 -4.79 2.24
N MET A 31 -2.22 -5.84 1.62
CA MET A 31 -3.30 -5.77 0.64
C MET A 31 -4.59 -6.15 1.36
N ILE A 32 -5.59 -5.29 1.23
CA ILE A 32 -6.90 -5.44 1.87
C ILE A 32 -7.93 -5.45 0.75
N ASP A 33 -8.85 -6.41 0.78
CA ASP A 33 -10.00 -6.40 -0.12
C ASP A 33 -10.91 -5.22 0.25
N ALA A 34 -11.27 -4.38 -0.72
CA ALA A 34 -11.97 -3.13 -0.43
C ALA A 34 -13.46 -3.32 -0.07
N GLU A 35 -14.04 -4.47 -0.43
CA GLU A 35 -15.45 -4.77 -0.17
C GLU A 35 -15.65 -5.40 1.21
N SER A 36 -14.93 -6.49 1.49
CA SER A 36 -15.00 -7.23 2.76
C SER A 36 -14.17 -6.61 3.88
N PHE A 37 -13.19 -5.77 3.53
CA PHE A 37 -12.20 -5.20 4.45
C PHE A 37 -11.31 -6.24 5.15
N GLU A 38 -11.22 -7.44 4.59
CA GLU A 38 -10.32 -8.49 5.06
C GLU A 38 -8.93 -8.36 4.42
N LYS A 39 -7.88 -8.71 5.19
CA LYS A 39 -6.52 -8.72 4.66
C LYS A 39 -6.35 -9.87 3.66
N SER A 40 -6.11 -9.54 2.39
CA SER A 40 -5.98 -10.53 1.31
C SER A 40 -4.58 -11.16 1.28
N ARG A 41 -3.52 -10.35 1.40
CA ARG A 41 -2.12 -10.80 1.42
C ARG A 41 -1.17 -9.72 1.94
N ASP A 42 0.08 -10.10 2.18
CA ASP A 42 1.20 -9.18 2.41
C ASP A 42 2.17 -9.24 1.22
N ILE A 43 2.74 -8.09 0.85
CA ILE A 43 3.81 -7.97 -0.16
C ILE A 43 5.07 -7.53 0.58
N ALA A 44 6.10 -8.37 0.58
CA ALA A 44 7.40 -8.01 1.16
C ALA A 44 8.10 -6.95 0.30
N VAL A 45 8.60 -5.89 0.95
CA VAL A 45 9.36 -4.82 0.30
C VAL A 45 10.57 -4.49 1.16
N GLU A 46 11.77 -4.59 0.59
CA GLU A 46 13.01 -4.28 1.30
C GLU A 46 12.99 -2.86 1.89
N GLY A 47 13.60 -2.68 3.06
CA GLY A 47 13.73 -1.39 3.71
C GLY A 47 12.46 -0.97 4.46
N LYS A 48 12.07 0.30 4.32
CA LYS A 48 10.92 0.89 5.03
C LYS A 48 9.95 1.49 4.01
N PRO A 49 9.06 0.69 3.40
CA PRO A 49 8.07 1.19 2.44
C PRO A 49 7.23 2.28 3.14
N PHE A 50 7.27 3.50 2.62
CA PHE A 50 6.66 4.67 3.27
C PHE A 50 5.64 5.35 2.37
N ASN A 51 6.07 6.16 1.41
CA ASN A 51 5.14 6.77 0.46
C ASN A 51 4.69 5.75 -0.56
N ILE A 52 3.40 5.80 -0.93
CA ILE A 52 2.79 4.91 -1.91
C ILE A 52 1.84 5.72 -2.78
N VAL A 53 1.85 5.41 -4.08
CA VAL A 53 0.88 5.88 -5.07
C VAL A 53 0.54 4.70 -5.98
N THR A 54 -0.65 4.72 -6.55
CA THR A 54 -1.12 3.70 -7.49
C THR A 54 -1.48 4.35 -8.81
N ILE A 55 -1.23 3.64 -9.90
CA ILE A 55 -1.61 4.02 -11.26
C ILE A 55 -2.17 2.78 -11.97
N GLY A 56 -2.97 3.00 -13.01
CA GLY A 56 -3.54 1.93 -13.84
C GLY A 56 -5.07 1.89 -13.81
N GLY A 57 -5.61 1.01 -14.63
CA GLY A 57 -7.04 0.80 -14.86
C GLY A 57 -7.24 -0.31 -15.89
N SER A 58 -8.48 -0.56 -16.31
CA SER A 58 -8.80 -1.51 -17.38
C SER A 58 -9.01 -0.78 -18.71
N GLY A 59 -8.62 -1.44 -19.82
CA GLY A 59 -8.76 -0.91 -21.18
C GLY A 59 -8.64 -2.02 -22.22
N ALA A 60 -9.14 -1.76 -23.43
CA ALA A 60 -8.98 -2.67 -24.56
C ALA A 60 -7.59 -2.50 -25.22
N VAL A 61 -7.07 -3.58 -25.81
CA VAL A 61 -5.87 -3.56 -26.67
C VAL A 61 -6.33 -3.84 -28.10
N HIS A 62 -5.78 -3.09 -29.05
CA HIS A 62 -6.01 -3.28 -30.50
C HIS A 62 -4.74 -3.85 -31.14
N ASP A 63 -4.92 -4.66 -32.19
CA ASP A 63 -3.83 -5.18 -33.04
C ASP A 63 -3.33 -4.14 -34.06
#